data_AF-A0A1B0CHC7-F1
#
_entry.id   AF-A0A1B0CHC7-F1
#
_cell.length_a   1.000
_cell.length_b   1.000
_cell.length_c   1.000
_cell.angle_alpha   90.00
_cell.angle_beta   90.00
_cell.angle_gamma   90.00
#
_symmetry.space_group_name_H-M   'P 1'
#
loop_
_entity.id
_entity.type
_entity.pdbx_description
1 polymer ?
#
loop_
_entity_poly.entity_id
_entity_poly.type
_entity_poly.pdbx_seq_one_letter_code
_entity_poly.pdbx_strand_id
1 'polypeptide(L)'
;MKNFNNYKPEVYAASVDWRYNVLNKIFTNNADKLQWRGDERVLDIGCGVADITRHVILPMLSPDYKKLSCADASTLMLSAAEKQLQDVKKVEFIK
;
A
#
# COMPACT_ATOMS: atom_id res chain seq x y z
N MET A 1 1.64 -24.53 -5.75
CA MET A 1 1.55 -23.08 -5.44
C MET A 1 0.09 -22.70 -5.28
N LYS A 2 -0.27 -21.85 -4.30
CA LYS A 2 -1.63 -21.31 -4.19
C LYS A 2 -1.86 -20.31 -5.33
N ASN A 3 -3.05 -20.36 -5.96
CA ASN A 3 -3.45 -19.36 -6.96
C ASN A 3 -4.10 -18.17 -6.26
N PHE A 4 -3.37 -17.05 -6.17
CA PHE A 4 -3.85 -15.81 -5.55
C PHE A 4 -4.77 -14.97 -6.44
N ASN A 5 -5.00 -15.39 -7.69
CA ASN A 5 -5.96 -14.73 -8.59
C ASN A 5 -7.41 -15.22 -8.41
N ASN A 6 -7.67 -16.06 -7.42
CA ASN A 6 -9.04 -16.44 -7.04
C ASN A 6 -9.73 -15.40 -6.14
N TYR A 7 -8.98 -14.44 -5.59
CA TYR A 7 -9.50 -13.37 -4.74
C TYR A 7 -9.96 -12.18 -5.59
N LYS A 8 -11.16 -11.67 -5.33
CA LYS A 8 -11.73 -10.54 -6.05
C LYS A 8 -11.36 -9.22 -5.35
N PRO A 9 -10.72 -8.26 -6.04
CA PRO A 9 -10.38 -6.95 -5.48
C PRO A 9 -11.56 -6.25 -4.80
N GLU A 10 -12.74 -6.25 -5.44
CA GLU A 10 -13.97 -5.62 -4.94
C GLU A 10 -14.37 -6.16 -3.55
N VAL A 11 -14.29 -7.48 -3.38
CA VAL A 11 -14.68 -8.16 -2.12
C VAL A 11 -13.67 -7.87 -1.03
N TYR A 12 -12.38 -7.83 -1.38
CA TYR A 12 -11.32 -7.46 -0.44
C TYR A 12 -11.45 -6.01 0.02
N ALA A 13 -11.72 -5.09 -0.91
CA ALA A 13 -11.91 -3.66 -0.65
C ALA A 13 -13.10 -3.37 0.27
N ALA A 14 -14.13 -4.23 0.32
CA ALA A 14 -15.28 -4.05 1.21
C ALA A 14 -14.92 -4.04 2.72
N SER A 15 -13.73 -4.52 3.09
CA SER A 15 -13.22 -4.50 4.46
C SER A 15 -12.30 -3.31 4.78
N VAL A 16 -12.20 -2.32 3.88
CA VAL A 16 -11.22 -1.22 3.98
C VAL A 16 -11.35 -0.44 5.29
N ASP A 17 -12.57 -0.13 5.74
CA ASP A 17 -12.78 0.65 6.96
C ASP A 17 -12.18 -0.03 8.19
N TRP A 18 -12.37 -1.35 8.29
CA TRP A 18 -11.79 -2.12 9.39
C TRP A 18 -10.27 -2.15 9.32
N ARG A 19 -9.71 -2.45 8.14
CA ARG A 19 -8.24 -2.49 7.94
C ARG A 19 -7.59 -1.13 8.19
N TYR A 20 -8.23 -0.06 7.71
CA TYR A 20 -7.80 1.32 7.92
C TYR A 20 -7.79 1.65 9.41
N ASN A 21 -8.88 1.41 10.12
CA ASN A 21 -8.98 1.78 11.54
C ASN A 21 -7.92 1.05 12.40
N VAL A 22 -7.67 -0.23 12.12
CA VAL A 22 -6.65 -1.01 12.82
C VAL A 22 -5.25 -0.45 12.53
N LEU A 23 -4.90 -0.27 11.25
CA LEU A 23 -3.56 0.16 10.87
C LEU A 23 -3.28 1.61 11.21
N ASN A 24 -4.25 2.50 11.01
CA ASN A 24 -4.15 3.91 11.37
C ASN A 24 -3.88 4.07 12.88
N LYS A 25 -4.53 3.28 13.74
CA LYS A 25 -4.25 3.28 15.18
C LYS A 25 -2.84 2.80 15.50
N ILE A 26 -2.36 1.74 14.83
CA ILE A 26 -0.99 1.25 15.02
C ILE A 26 0.02 2.33 14.64
N PHE A 27 -0.15 2.95 13.47
CA PHE A 27 0.79 3.94 12.97
C PHE A 27 0.71 5.27 13.72
N THR A 28 -0.47 5.74 14.11
CA THR A 28 -0.60 6.96 14.95
C THR A 28 0.23 6.86 16.23
N ASN A 29 0.36 5.66 16.80
CA ASN A 29 1.11 5.43 18.04
C ASN A 29 2.60 5.10 17.85
N ASN A 30 3.05 4.87 16.62
CA ASN A 30 4.39 4.31 16.37
C ASN A 30 5.11 4.88 15.13
N ALA A 31 4.48 5.75 14.34
CA ALA A 31 5.04 6.28 13.09
C ALA A 31 6.36 7.03 13.31
N ASP A 32 6.48 7.71 14.45
CA ASP A 32 7.68 8.41 14.90
C ASP A 32 8.91 7.49 15.01
N LYS A 33 8.69 6.19 15.23
CA LYS A 33 9.76 5.19 15.36
C LYS A 33 10.38 4.77 14.02
N LEU A 34 9.75 5.11 12.88
CA LEU A 34 10.28 4.77 11.56
C LEU A 34 11.51 5.61 11.18
N GLN A 35 11.72 6.75 11.84
CA GLN A 35 12.91 7.61 11.70
C GLN A 35 13.30 7.89 10.23
N TRP A 36 12.34 8.38 9.44
CA TRP A 36 12.58 8.82 8.06
C TRP A 36 13.72 9.85 7.99
N ARG A 37 14.60 9.67 7.01
CA ARG A 37 15.80 10.44 6.70
C ARG A 37 15.69 11.19 5.37
N GLY A 38 14.66 10.90 4.57
CA GLY A 38 14.47 11.43 3.23
C GLY A 38 15.15 10.57 2.17
N ASP A 39 14.71 10.73 0.92
CA ASP A 39 15.21 9.98 -0.24
C ASP A 39 15.06 8.44 -0.15
N GLU A 40 14.25 7.91 0.76
CA GLU A 40 14.07 6.46 0.90
C GLU A 40 13.40 5.83 -0.32
N ARG A 41 13.75 4.56 -0.54
CA ARG A 41 12.96 3.65 -1.37
C ARG A 41 12.16 2.75 -0.45
N VAL A 42 10.84 2.83 -0.57
CA VAL A 42 9.88 2.09 0.26
C VAL A 42 9.34 0.91 -0.54
N LEU A 43 9.22 -0.25 0.10
CA LEU A 43 8.62 -1.45 -0.46
C LEU A 43 7.41 -1.86 0.39
N ASP A 44 6.24 -1.87 -0.22
CA ASP A 44 4.99 -2.35 0.37
C ASP A 44 4.69 -3.76 -0.14
N ILE A 45 4.84 -4.76 0.74
CA ILE A 45 4.71 -6.19 0.42
C ILE A 45 3.31 -6.66 0.81
N GLY A 46 2.58 -7.26 -0.14
CA GLY A 46 1.18 -7.63 0.06
C GLY A 46 0.28 -6.40 0.04
N CYS A 47 0.53 -5.47 -0.90
CA CYS A 47 -0.16 -4.19 -0.96
C CYS A 47 -1.67 -4.33 -1.29
N GLY A 48 -2.13 -5.50 -1.75
CA GLY A 48 -3.50 -5.72 -2.16
C GLY A 48 -3.93 -4.72 -3.23
N VAL A 49 -5.10 -4.09 -3.02
CA VAL A 49 -5.63 -3.03 -3.90
C VAL A 49 -5.04 -1.63 -3.60
N ALA A 50 -4.01 -1.55 -2.76
CA ALA A 50 -3.34 -0.33 -2.32
C ALA A 50 -4.23 0.72 -1.63
N ASP A 51 -5.38 0.32 -1.07
CA ASP A 51 -6.24 1.21 -0.30
C ASP A 51 -5.59 1.64 1.02
N ILE A 52 -5.02 0.70 1.77
CA ILE A 52 -4.20 0.99 2.95
C ILE A 52 -2.96 1.77 2.59
N THR A 53 -2.30 1.40 1.49
CA THR A 53 -1.15 2.14 0.98
C THR A 53 -1.52 3.61 0.75
N ARG A 54 -2.63 3.89 0.07
CA ARG A 54 -3.10 5.25 -0.22
C ARG A 54 -3.49 6.02 1.04
N HIS A 55 -4.23 5.39 1.94
CA HIS A 55 -4.88 6.11 3.04
C HIS A 55 -4.07 6.15 4.33
N VAL A 56 -3.11 5.23 4.51
CA VAL A 56 -2.33 5.11 5.75
C VAL A 56 -0.84 5.28 5.48
N ILE A 57 -0.27 4.51 4.55
CA ILE A 57 1.19 4.49 4.35
C ILE A 57 1.67 5.75 3.65
N LEU A 58 1.03 6.12 2.54
CA LEU A 58 1.44 7.25 1.69
C LEU A 58 1.47 8.59 2.46
N PRO A 59 0.46 8.95 3.29
CA PRO A 59 0.52 10.17 4.09
C PRO A 59 1.63 10.20 5.15
N MET A 60 2.19 9.03 5.50
CA MET A 60 3.27 8.93 6.47
C MET A 60 4.67 9.00 5.85
N LEU A 61 4.79 8.78 4.54
CA LEU A 61 6.08 8.85 3.87
C LEU A 61 6.60 10.28 3.91
N SER A 62 7.91 10.43 4.07
CA SER A 62 8.55 11.74 3.94
C SER A 62 8.24 12.33 2.56
N PRO A 63 7.88 13.61 2.40
CA PRO A 63 7.52 14.19 1.10
C PRO A 63 8.60 14.04 0.00
N ASP A 64 9.86 13.90 0.41
CA ASP A 64 11.04 13.71 -0.42
C ASP A 64 11.40 12.24 -0.66
N TYR A 65 10.55 11.27 -0.28
CA TYR A 65 10.78 9.87 -0.59
C TYR A 65 11.09 9.68 -2.07
N LYS A 66 12.02 8.77 -2.38
CA LYS A 66 12.53 8.58 -3.74
C LYS A 66 11.59 7.72 -4.57
N LYS A 67 11.06 6.65 -3.99
CA LYS A 67 10.19 5.69 -4.68
C LYS A 67 9.36 4.87 -3.71
N LEU A 68 8.11 4.58 -4.05
CA LEU A 68 7.27 3.58 -3.40
C LEU A 68 7.05 2.43 -4.38
N SER A 69 7.46 1.22 -4.01
CA SER A 69 7.30 0.01 -4.81
C SER A 69 6.23 -0.85 -4.15
N CYS A 70 5.18 -1.19 -4.88
CA CYS A 70 4.08 -2.00 -4.40
C CYS A 70 4.20 -3.41 -5.01
N ALA A 71 4.16 -4.44 -4.17
CA ALA A 71 4.26 -5.83 -4.59
C ALA A 71 3.13 -6.65 -3.98
N ASP A 72 2.56 -7.54 -4.78
CA ASP A 72 1.55 -8.49 -4.33
C ASP A 72 1.65 -9.78 -5.14
N ALA A 73 1.29 -10.91 -4.54
CA ALA A 73 1.28 -12.20 -5.24
C ALA A 73 0.11 -12.32 -6.24
N SER A 74 -0.90 -11.47 -6.14
CA SER A 74 -2.06 -11.42 -7.01
C SER A 74 -1.94 -10.32 -8.06
N THR A 75 -1.85 -10.71 -9.33
CA THR A 75 -1.82 -9.74 -10.43
C THR A 75 -3.15 -8.98 -10.56
N LEU A 76 -4.27 -9.59 -10.16
CA LEU A 76 -5.57 -8.90 -10.10
C LEU A 76 -5.58 -7.78 -9.04
N MET A 77 -4.95 -8.02 -7.89
CA MET A 77 -4.80 -6.98 -6.86
C MET A 77 -3.90 -5.85 -7.36
N LEU A 78 -2.76 -6.17 -7.98
CA LEU A 78 -1.87 -5.18 -8.57
C LEU A 78 -2.56 -4.33 -9.63
N SER A 79 -3.39 -4.92 -10.50
CA SER A 79 -4.17 -4.14 -11.49
C SER A 79 -5.18 -3.19 -10.84
N ALA A 80 -5.78 -3.57 -9.71
CA ALA A 80 -6.65 -2.67 -8.94
C ALA A 80 -5.85 -1.57 -8.24
N ALA A 81 -4.69 -1.91 -7.67
CA ALA A 81 -3.78 -1.00 -7.02
C ALA A 81 -3.21 0.07 -7.97
N GLU A 82 -2.87 -0.32 -9.21
CA GLU A 82 -2.46 0.58 -10.29
C GLU A 82 -3.51 1.66 -10.55
N LYS A 83 -4.80 1.29 -10.57
CA LYS A 83 -5.91 2.25 -10.71
C LYS A 83 -6.06 3.13 -9.46
N GLN A 84 -5.92 2.53 -8.27
CA GLN A 84 -6.05 3.23 -6.99
C GLN A 84 -4.97 4.28 -6.78
N LEU A 85 -3.76 4.11 -7.34
CA LEU A 85 -2.62 5.02 -7.18
C LEU A 85 -2.22 5.72 -8.49
N GLN A 86 -3.08 5.73 -9.51
CA GLN A 86 -2.75 6.26 -10.85
C GLN A 86 -2.30 7.73 -10.87
N ASP A 87 -2.76 8.52 -9.89
CA ASP A 87 -2.44 9.94 -9.71
C ASP A 87 -1.23 10.18 -8.78
N VAL A 88 -0.69 9.12 -8.17
CA VAL A 88 0.41 9.20 -7.23
C VAL A 88 1.74 9.07 -7.96
N LYS A 89 2.56 10.12 -7.87
CA LYS A 89 3.91 10.14 -8.44
C LYS A 89 4.84 9.20 -7.67
N LYS A 90 5.95 8.79 -8.30
CA LYS A 90 7.02 7.97 -7.69
C LYS A 90 6.56 6.58 -7.20
N VAL A 91 5.44 6.07 -7.70
CA VAL A 91 4.97 4.70 -7.41
C VAL A 91 5.35 3.76 -8.55
N GLU A 92 5.76 2.54 -8.22
CA GLU A 92 5.86 1.43 -9.18
C GLU A 92 5.19 0.17 -8.65
N PHE A 93 4.90 -0.76 -9.57
CA PHE A 93 4.32 -2.05 -9.25
C PHE A 93 5.23 -3.17 -9.72
N ILE A 94 5.57 -4.07 -8.80
CA ILE A 94 6.40 -5.26 -9.07
C ILE A 94 5.45 -6.42 -9.37
N LYS A 95 5.55 -6.97 -10.58
CA LYS A 95 4.71 -8.04 -11.11
C LYS A 95 5.48 -9.35 -11.23
#